data_AF-A0A7W1MQV1-F1
#
_entry.id   AF-A0A7W1MQV1-F1
#
_cell.length_a   1.000
_cell.length_b   1.000
_cell.length_c   1.000
_cell.angle_alpha   90.00
_cell.angle_beta   90.00
_cell.angle_gamma   90.00
#
_symmetry.space_group_name_H-M   'P 1'
#
loop_
_entity.id
_entity.type
_entity.pdbx_description
1 polymer ?
#
loop_
_entity_poly.entity_id
_entity_poly.type
_entity_poly.pdbx_seq_one_letter_code
_entity_poly.pdbx_strand_id
1 'polypeptide(L)'
;MNTTHTHAVKIDRFLRHWFAPLFFLFAAAMTPAAMAQTLSTVRINCGGPAYTDSLGQAWAADIDFAGGAVKTYTQPVSGTPDQKLYQSERYASKLTYSIPVSNGTYTVTLDLAEMYFNAAGQRVFSISLENQTVLQDLDIWAVAGSKAALQRSFSVTVTDGILNIVATASVNNAKFCAIEITPNSGTPTPTPSVTPTPTPTATPTPTPTPTATPTPTPSATPTPTATPTPTPTATPTPT
;
A
#
# COMPACT_ATOMS: atom_id res chain seq x y z
N MET A 1 94.25 58.35 0.03
CA MET A 1 93.96 59.23 -1.12
C MET A 1 93.84 58.36 -2.36
N ASN A 2 92.88 58.71 -3.21
CA ASN A 2 92.59 58.19 -4.56
C ASN A 2 91.73 56.91 -4.73
N THR A 3 90.41 57.15 -4.70
CA THR A 3 89.41 56.89 -5.75
C THR A 3 89.73 55.84 -6.83
N THR A 4 88.82 54.90 -7.04
CA THR A 4 88.78 54.11 -8.28
C THR A 4 87.36 54.03 -8.86
N HIS A 5 87.34 54.42 -10.13
CA HIS A 5 86.39 54.41 -11.23
C HIS A 5 85.12 53.55 -11.23
N THR A 6 84.14 54.19 -11.87
CA THR A 6 82.79 53.80 -12.26
C THR A 6 82.70 52.92 -13.52
N HIS A 7 81.53 52.25 -13.62
CA HIS A 7 80.77 51.87 -14.82
C HIS A 7 81.21 50.69 -15.73
N ALA A 8 80.49 49.57 -15.52
CA ALA A 8 79.45 49.01 -16.41
C ALA A 8 79.81 48.09 -17.60
N VAL A 9 78.96 47.04 -17.75
CA VAL A 9 78.23 46.60 -18.97
C VAL A 9 78.35 45.08 -19.32
N LYS A 10 77.16 44.47 -19.49
CA LYS A 10 76.71 43.27 -20.28
C LYS A 10 77.02 41.85 -19.77
N ILE A 11 76.00 41.08 -19.36
CA ILE A 11 75.10 40.19 -20.15
C ILE A 11 75.83 38.96 -20.72
N ASP A 12 75.62 37.77 -20.14
CA ASP A 12 75.06 36.63 -20.90
C ASP A 12 74.62 35.41 -20.05
N ARG A 13 73.35 35.05 -20.27
CA ARG A 13 72.71 33.72 -20.36
C ARG A 13 73.50 32.47 -19.90
N PHE A 14 73.00 31.78 -18.86
CA PHE A 14 73.11 30.32 -18.75
C PHE A 14 71.95 29.74 -17.91
N LEU A 15 70.94 29.20 -18.60
CA LEU A 15 69.84 28.44 -18.01
C LEU A 15 70.35 27.04 -17.65
N ARG A 16 70.81 26.84 -16.41
CA ARG A 16 71.19 25.50 -15.92
C ARG A 16 69.92 24.72 -15.58
N HIS A 17 69.74 23.62 -16.31
CA HIS A 17 68.70 22.63 -16.11
C HIS A 17 68.89 21.96 -14.75
N TRP A 18 67.89 22.05 -13.86
CA TRP A 18 67.84 21.26 -12.64
C TRP A 18 67.02 19.99 -12.91
N PHE A 19 67.68 18.83 -12.91
CA PHE A 19 67.02 17.53 -12.85
C PHE A 19 66.50 17.31 -11.42
N ALA A 20 65.19 17.33 -11.22
CA ALA A 20 64.57 16.81 -10.00
C ALA A 20 64.37 15.29 -10.15
N PRO A 21 64.80 14.45 -9.21
CA PRO A 21 64.54 13.02 -9.27
C PRO A 21 63.06 12.75 -8.96
N LEU A 22 62.42 12.00 -9.85
CA LEU A 22 61.05 11.54 -9.76
C LEU A 22 60.96 10.47 -8.66
N PHE A 23 60.62 10.86 -7.43
CA PHE A 23 60.30 9.93 -6.37
C PHE A 23 58.85 9.43 -6.59
N PHE A 24 58.71 8.29 -7.25
CA PHE A 24 57.43 7.57 -7.29
C PHE A 24 57.12 7.08 -5.88
N LEU A 25 56.34 7.87 -5.14
CA LEU A 25 55.68 7.41 -3.93
C LEU A 25 54.65 6.36 -4.37
N PHE A 26 54.89 5.09 -4.07
CA PHE A 26 53.84 4.07 -4.10
C PHE A 26 52.82 4.43 -3.01
N ALA A 27 51.78 5.19 -3.38
CA ALA A 27 50.59 5.27 -2.54
C ALA A 27 49.93 3.89 -2.58
N ALA A 28 50.13 3.10 -1.52
CA ALA A 28 49.30 1.93 -1.29
C ALA A 28 47.85 2.44 -1.16
N ALA A 29 47.02 2.14 -2.15
CA ALA A 29 45.58 2.33 -2.03
C ALA A 29 45.10 1.37 -0.93
N MET A 30 45.04 1.86 0.30
CA MET A 30 44.27 1.21 1.35
C MET A 30 42.82 1.26 0.89
N THR A 31 42.30 0.17 0.34
CA THR A 31 40.85 -0.01 0.18
C THR A 31 40.24 0.31 1.54
N PRO A 32 39.38 1.34 1.68
CA PRO A 32 38.70 1.56 2.94
C PRO A 32 37.94 0.28 3.25
N ALA A 33 38.24 -0.32 4.41
CA ALA A 33 37.46 -1.42 4.92
C ALA A 33 36.02 -0.90 5.05
N ALA A 34 35.09 -1.46 4.29
CA ALA A 34 33.67 -1.19 4.47
C ALA A 34 33.33 -1.55 5.91
N MET A 35 33.03 -0.55 6.74
CA MET A 35 32.50 -0.77 8.08
C MET A 35 31.24 -1.62 7.91
N ALA A 36 31.20 -2.80 8.52
CA ALA A 36 30.00 -3.63 8.51
C ALA A 36 28.88 -2.84 9.21
N GLN A 37 27.86 -2.42 8.45
CA GLN A 37 26.72 -1.74 9.01
C GLN A 37 25.86 -2.77 9.75
N THR A 38 25.68 -2.60 11.06
CA THR A 38 24.81 -3.50 11.83
C THR A 38 23.37 -3.28 11.38
N LEU A 39 22.67 -4.36 10.97
CA LEU A 39 21.24 -4.29 10.67
C LEU A 39 20.48 -4.04 11.98
N SER A 40 19.62 -3.02 12.00
CA SER A 40 18.84 -2.63 13.18
C SER A 40 17.42 -3.16 13.10
N THR A 41 16.86 -3.55 14.24
CA THR A 41 15.41 -3.77 14.37
C THR A 41 14.75 -2.43 14.70
N VAL A 42 13.64 -2.12 14.03
CA VAL A 42 12.85 -0.91 14.27
C VAL A 42 11.41 -1.32 14.58
N ARG A 43 10.79 -0.66 15.57
CA ARG A 43 9.41 -0.90 16.00
C ARG A 43 8.75 0.44 16.30
N ILE A 44 7.62 0.72 15.65
CA ILE A 44 6.94 2.01 15.71
C ILE A 44 5.48 1.78 16.06
N ASN A 45 5.00 2.43 17.13
CA ASN A 45 3.58 2.46 17.49
C ASN A 45 2.90 3.65 16.78
N CYS A 46 2.29 3.42 15.62
CA CYS A 46 1.76 4.46 14.76
C CYS A 46 0.61 5.23 15.44
N GLY A 47 0.70 6.57 15.44
CA GLY A 47 -0.19 7.45 16.19
C GLY A 47 -0.14 7.30 17.71
N GLY A 48 0.77 6.50 18.26
CA GLY A 48 0.85 6.17 19.67
C GLY A 48 2.15 6.65 20.34
N PRO A 49 2.18 6.68 21.68
CA PRO A 49 3.41 6.86 22.44
C PRO A 49 4.28 5.59 22.40
N ALA A 50 5.51 5.70 22.90
CA ALA A 50 6.38 4.55 23.10
C ALA A 50 5.71 3.51 24.02
N TYR A 51 5.99 2.24 23.75
CA TYR A 51 5.34 1.11 24.40
C TYR A 51 6.31 -0.07 24.56
N THR A 52 6.08 -0.92 25.55
CA THR A 52 6.78 -2.19 25.69
C THR A 52 5.73 -3.28 25.64
N ASP A 53 5.88 -4.18 24.67
CA ASP A 53 4.90 -5.25 24.46
C ASP A 53 5.03 -6.38 25.48
N SER A 54 4.10 -7.32 25.39
CA SER A 54 3.99 -8.50 26.24
C SER A 54 5.20 -9.43 26.15
N LEU A 55 6.04 -9.29 25.12
CA LEU A 55 7.28 -10.02 24.92
C LEU A 55 8.51 -9.23 25.39
N GLY A 56 8.32 -8.05 25.97
CA GLY A 56 9.39 -7.19 26.47
C GLY A 56 10.11 -6.38 25.39
N GLN A 57 9.55 -6.28 24.19
CA GLN A 57 10.16 -5.56 23.07
C GLN A 57 9.77 -4.09 23.14
N ALA A 58 10.75 -3.21 22.94
CA ALA A 58 10.52 -1.78 22.94
C ALA A 58 10.01 -1.31 21.57
N TRP A 59 8.89 -0.58 21.59
CA TRP A 59 8.29 0.12 20.48
C TRP A 59 8.48 1.63 20.69
N ALA A 60 9.04 2.32 19.70
CA ALA A 60 9.15 3.77 19.71
C ALA A 60 7.76 4.41 19.55
N ALA A 61 7.65 5.66 19.99
CA ALA A 61 6.52 6.51 19.60
C ALA A 61 6.52 6.71 18.08
N ASP A 62 5.38 7.10 17.54
CA ASP A 62 5.21 7.37 16.11
C ASP A 62 6.24 8.39 15.57
N ILE A 63 7.05 7.97 14.60
CA ILE A 63 8.15 8.74 14.01
C ILE A 63 8.30 8.39 12.52
N ASP A 64 9.10 9.19 11.79
CA ASP A 64 9.47 8.95 10.39
C ASP A 64 8.31 8.94 9.39
N PHE A 65 7.16 9.53 9.76
CA PHE A 65 5.99 9.68 8.90
C PHE A 65 5.94 11.05 8.21
N ALA A 66 5.24 11.10 7.07
CA ALA A 66 4.87 12.35 6.42
C ALA A 66 3.35 12.57 6.47
N GLY A 67 2.93 13.64 7.16
CA GLY A 67 1.53 14.07 7.22
C GLY A 67 0.60 13.12 8.00
N GLY A 68 -0.70 13.19 7.67
CA GLY A 68 -1.74 12.39 8.31
C GLY A 68 -2.19 12.89 9.68
N ALA A 69 -3.26 12.27 10.17
CA ALA A 69 -3.83 12.53 11.49
C ALA A 69 -3.75 11.27 12.36
N VAL A 70 -3.93 11.46 13.66
CA VAL A 70 -3.91 10.39 14.65
C VAL A 70 -5.31 10.15 15.18
N LYS A 71 -5.66 8.88 15.39
CA LYS A 71 -6.85 8.50 16.14
C LYS A 71 -6.47 7.48 17.21
N THR A 72 -7.10 7.62 18.38
CA THR A 72 -6.93 6.70 19.50
C THR A 72 -8.28 6.10 19.90
N TYR A 73 -8.21 4.90 20.48
CA TYR A 73 -9.34 4.07 20.87
C TYR A 73 -9.11 3.46 22.23
N THR A 74 -10.20 3.17 22.94
CA THR A 74 -10.18 2.47 24.23
C THR A 74 -10.81 1.07 24.15
N GLN A 75 -11.42 0.75 23.01
CA GLN A 75 -12.10 -0.52 22.79
C GLN A 75 -11.07 -1.66 22.69
N PRO A 76 -11.40 -2.86 23.20
CA PRO A 76 -10.52 -4.01 23.07
C PRO A 76 -10.42 -4.44 21.61
N VAL A 77 -9.25 -4.97 21.25
CA VAL A 77 -8.91 -5.53 19.95
C VAL A 77 -8.71 -7.03 20.13
N SER A 78 -9.49 -7.84 19.42
CA SER A 78 -9.35 -9.29 19.45
C SER A 78 -8.09 -9.75 18.69
N GLY A 79 -7.57 -10.93 19.05
CA GLY A 79 -6.41 -11.53 18.36
C GLY A 79 -5.04 -10.98 18.76
N THR A 80 -4.95 -10.15 19.82
CA THR A 80 -3.67 -9.62 20.29
C THR A 80 -3.63 -9.47 21.82
N PRO A 81 -2.51 -9.80 22.48
CA PRO A 81 -2.28 -9.40 23.87
C PRO A 81 -1.87 -7.92 24.00
N ASP A 82 -1.35 -7.33 22.93
CA ASP A 82 -0.71 -6.01 22.91
C ASP A 82 -1.67 -4.92 22.43
N GLN A 83 -2.73 -4.71 23.22
CA GLN A 83 -3.82 -3.79 22.91
C GLN A 83 -3.35 -2.39 22.49
N LYS A 84 -2.28 -1.89 23.12
CA LYS A 84 -1.76 -0.54 22.87
C LYS A 84 -1.18 -0.34 21.48
N LEU A 85 -0.74 -1.39 20.81
CA LEU A 85 -0.28 -1.32 19.42
C LEU A 85 -1.42 -1.15 18.42
N TYR A 86 -2.66 -1.53 18.79
CA TYR A 86 -3.83 -1.46 17.90
C TYR A 86 -4.84 -0.37 18.31
N GLN A 87 -4.65 0.23 19.49
CA GLN A 87 -5.48 1.29 20.04
C GLN A 87 -5.07 2.71 19.61
N SER A 88 -3.99 2.83 18.84
CA SER A 88 -3.64 4.04 18.10
C SER A 88 -3.51 3.74 16.61
N GLU A 89 -3.78 4.74 15.78
CA GLU A 89 -3.49 4.71 14.35
C GLU A 89 -3.02 6.07 13.85
N ARG A 90 -2.16 6.04 12.84
CA ARG A 90 -1.99 7.17 11.91
C ARG A 90 -2.74 6.86 10.63
N TYR A 91 -3.44 7.85 10.10
CA TYR A 91 -4.22 7.71 8.87
C TYR A 91 -4.12 8.93 7.95
N ALA A 92 -4.21 8.68 6.65
CA ALA A 92 -4.25 9.70 5.59
C ALA A 92 -4.76 9.09 4.28
N SER A 93 -5.15 9.92 3.31
CA SER A 93 -5.44 9.44 1.95
C SER A 93 -4.20 8.87 1.26
N LYS A 94 -3.03 9.48 1.51
CA LYS A 94 -1.71 8.93 1.22
C LYS A 94 -0.86 9.03 2.48
N LEU A 95 -0.47 7.89 3.02
CA LEU A 95 0.33 7.77 4.23
C LEU A 95 1.71 7.24 3.85
N THR A 96 2.76 7.94 4.29
CA THR A 96 4.16 7.56 4.01
C THR A 96 4.94 7.45 5.31
N TYR A 97 5.76 6.42 5.41
CA TYR A 97 6.87 6.30 6.36
C TYR A 97 8.19 6.14 5.59
N SER A 98 9.23 6.87 6.00
CA SER A 98 10.58 6.81 5.42
C SER A 98 11.57 6.55 6.55
N ILE A 99 11.79 5.26 6.85
CA ILE A 99 12.40 4.80 8.09
C ILE A 99 13.90 4.54 7.86
N PRO A 100 14.82 5.26 8.51
CA PRO A 100 16.25 5.02 8.37
C PRO A 100 16.63 3.62 8.86
N VAL A 101 17.23 2.82 7.98
CA VAL A 101 17.76 1.48 8.29
C VAL A 101 19.05 1.24 7.53
N SER A 102 19.89 0.33 8.03
CA SER A 102 21.06 -0.11 7.29
C SER A 102 20.66 -0.81 5.99
N ASN A 103 21.47 -0.73 4.94
CA ASN A 103 21.22 -1.49 3.72
C ASN A 103 21.21 -2.99 4.02
N GLY A 104 20.18 -3.69 3.54
CA GLY A 104 19.99 -5.10 3.87
C GLY A 104 18.61 -5.61 3.52
N THR A 105 18.38 -6.88 3.84
CA THR A 105 17.05 -7.50 3.69
C THR A 105 16.37 -7.57 5.05
N TYR A 106 15.09 -7.24 5.06
CA TYR A 106 14.26 -7.13 6.26
C TYR A 106 12.95 -7.87 6.07
N THR A 107 12.40 -8.35 7.18
CA THR A 107 10.98 -8.66 7.31
C THR A 107 10.28 -7.42 7.86
N VAL A 108 9.34 -6.88 7.09
CA VAL A 108 8.46 -5.77 7.49
C VAL A 108 7.11 -6.34 7.86
N THR A 109 6.73 -6.21 9.13
CA THR A 109 5.41 -6.58 9.64
C THR A 109 4.58 -5.31 9.85
N LEU A 110 3.41 -5.27 9.23
CA LEU A 110 2.43 -4.19 9.33
C LEU A 110 1.27 -4.66 10.20
N ASP A 111 1.01 -3.93 11.28
CA ASP A 111 -0.07 -4.20 12.21
C ASP A 111 -1.24 -3.25 11.90
N LEU A 112 -2.42 -3.83 11.68
CA LEU A 112 -3.64 -3.15 11.27
C LEU A 112 -4.84 -3.65 12.09
N ALA A 113 -5.87 -2.83 12.24
CA ALA A 113 -7.19 -3.23 12.73
C ALA A 113 -8.25 -2.26 12.19
N GLU A 114 -9.47 -2.68 11.86
CA GLU A 114 -10.54 -1.71 11.57
C GLU A 114 -11.25 -1.35 12.88
N MET A 115 -10.96 -0.14 13.38
CA MET A 115 -11.45 0.36 14.67
C MET A 115 -12.62 1.34 14.54
N TYR A 116 -12.88 1.84 13.33
CA TYR A 116 -13.84 2.91 13.07
C TYR A 116 -15.06 2.43 12.27
N PHE A 117 -14.81 1.76 11.15
CA PHE A 117 -15.85 1.29 10.24
C PHE A 117 -16.48 -0.02 10.70
N ASN A 118 -17.70 -0.25 10.24
CA ASN A 118 -18.55 -1.35 10.70
C ASN A 118 -19.01 -2.29 9.57
N ALA A 119 -18.53 -2.06 8.34
CA ALA A 119 -18.78 -2.91 7.19
C ALA A 119 -17.60 -2.89 6.20
N ALA A 120 -17.53 -3.91 5.35
CA ALA A 120 -16.62 -3.97 4.22
C ALA A 120 -16.86 -2.82 3.24
N GLY A 121 -15.83 -2.44 2.50
CA GLY A 121 -15.83 -1.45 1.43
C GLY A 121 -15.79 0.00 1.90
N GLN A 122 -15.84 0.26 3.22
CA GLN A 122 -15.82 1.63 3.75
C GLN A 122 -14.41 2.23 3.83
N ARG A 123 -13.39 1.36 3.83
CA ARG A 123 -11.98 1.73 3.75
C ARG A 123 -11.25 0.71 2.89
N VAL A 124 -10.61 1.19 1.83
CA VAL A 124 -9.86 0.36 0.89
C VAL A 124 -8.59 1.11 0.49
N PHE A 125 -7.43 0.46 0.59
CA PHE A 125 -6.15 1.07 0.27
C PHE A 125 -5.09 0.05 -0.14
N SER A 126 -4.14 0.46 -0.98
CA SER A 126 -3.00 -0.37 -1.38
C SER A 126 -1.75 0.04 -0.61
N ILE A 127 -0.83 -0.90 -0.40
CA ILE A 127 0.43 -0.70 0.32
C ILE A 127 1.59 -1.09 -0.59
N SER A 128 2.59 -0.22 -0.67
CA SER A 128 3.87 -0.48 -1.32
C SER A 128 5.03 -0.34 -0.34
N LEU A 129 6.04 -1.20 -0.49
CA LEU A 129 7.32 -1.16 0.20
C LEU A 129 8.42 -1.05 -0.85
N GLU A 130 9.38 -0.12 -0.70
CA GLU A 130 10.46 0.09 -1.69
C GLU A 130 9.93 0.23 -3.13
N ASN A 131 8.87 1.03 -3.29
CA ASN A 131 8.16 1.27 -4.56
C ASN A 131 7.50 0.03 -5.20
N GLN A 132 7.46 -1.11 -4.52
CA GLN A 132 6.75 -2.31 -4.96
C GLN A 132 5.44 -2.49 -4.19
N THR A 133 4.32 -2.60 -4.90
CA THR A 133 3.02 -2.90 -4.28
C THR A 133 3.03 -4.30 -3.71
N VAL A 134 2.90 -4.41 -2.38
CA VAL A 134 2.86 -5.70 -1.65
C VAL A 134 1.45 -6.13 -1.27
N LEU A 135 0.52 -5.17 -1.19
CA LEU A 135 -0.91 -5.40 -1.02
C LEU A 135 -1.69 -4.44 -1.88
N GLN A 136 -2.65 -4.98 -2.63
CA GLN A 136 -3.55 -4.22 -3.49
C GLN A 136 -4.96 -4.24 -2.89
N ASP A 137 -5.62 -3.08 -2.81
CA ASP A 137 -7.01 -2.90 -2.40
C ASP A 137 -7.36 -3.62 -1.07
N LEU A 138 -6.51 -3.45 -0.06
CA LEU A 138 -6.75 -3.99 1.27
C LEU A 138 -7.98 -3.34 1.89
N ASP A 139 -8.95 -4.18 2.23
CA ASP A 139 -10.04 -3.89 3.15
C ASP A 139 -9.83 -4.68 4.44
N ILE A 140 -9.46 -3.99 5.52
CA ILE A 140 -9.18 -4.64 6.81
C ILE A 140 -10.45 -5.28 7.38
N TRP A 141 -11.62 -4.65 7.21
CA TRP A 141 -12.87 -5.18 7.76
C TRP A 141 -13.27 -6.46 7.02
N ALA A 142 -13.16 -6.50 5.69
CA ALA A 142 -13.46 -7.70 4.92
C ALA A 142 -12.56 -8.89 5.29
N VAL A 143 -11.32 -8.61 5.71
CA VAL A 143 -10.32 -9.64 6.03
C VAL A 143 -10.40 -10.10 7.49
N ALA A 144 -10.52 -9.18 8.43
CA ALA A 144 -10.38 -9.45 9.87
C ALA A 144 -11.65 -9.13 10.68
N GLY A 145 -12.59 -8.38 10.11
CA GLY A 145 -13.77 -7.88 10.81
C GLY A 145 -13.48 -6.65 11.67
N SER A 146 -14.43 -6.37 12.57
CA SER A 146 -14.36 -5.19 13.45
C SER A 146 -13.46 -5.44 14.66
N LYS A 147 -12.56 -4.50 14.96
CA LYS A 147 -11.71 -4.49 16.17
C LYS A 147 -10.96 -5.81 16.35
N ALA A 148 -10.36 -6.30 15.27
CA ALA A 148 -9.53 -7.49 15.24
C ALA A 148 -8.15 -7.13 14.70
N ALA A 149 -7.11 -7.67 15.33
CA ALA A 149 -5.75 -7.50 14.89
C ALA A 149 -5.53 -8.23 13.57
N LEU A 150 -4.85 -7.56 12.64
CA LEU A 150 -4.45 -8.07 11.35
C LEU A 150 -2.97 -7.74 11.14
N GLN A 151 -2.14 -8.77 11.03
CA GLN A 151 -0.73 -8.63 10.70
C GLN A 151 -0.45 -9.07 9.27
N ARG A 152 0.48 -8.36 8.60
CA ARG A 152 0.96 -8.68 7.26
C ARG A 152 2.46 -8.50 7.20
N SER A 153 3.19 -9.56 6.84
CA SER A 153 4.65 -9.56 6.81
C SER A 153 5.19 -9.74 5.40
N PHE A 154 6.22 -8.97 5.05
CA PHE A 154 6.84 -8.96 3.72
C PHE A 154 8.35 -8.95 3.83
N SER A 155 9.03 -9.66 2.93
CA SER A 155 10.49 -9.55 2.78
C SER A 155 10.81 -8.41 1.81
N VAL A 156 11.68 -7.50 2.22
CA VAL A 156 12.06 -6.29 1.46
C VAL A 156 13.58 -6.10 1.52
N THR A 157 14.17 -5.64 0.42
CA THR A 157 15.59 -5.27 0.36
C THR A 157 15.71 -3.75 0.25
N VAL A 158 16.46 -3.14 1.16
CA VAL A 158 16.76 -1.71 1.22
C VAL A 158 18.18 -1.47 0.69
N THR A 159 18.32 -0.50 -0.22
CA THR A 159 19.59 -0.22 -0.91
C THR A 159 20.11 1.20 -0.75
N ASP A 160 19.30 2.12 -0.22
CA ASP A 160 19.60 3.55 -0.11
C ASP A 160 19.65 4.05 1.36
N GLY A 161 19.52 3.14 2.32
CA GLY A 161 19.52 3.42 3.76
C GLY A 161 18.16 3.86 4.32
N ILE A 162 17.09 3.84 3.52
CA ILE A 162 15.76 4.27 3.94
C ILE A 162 14.73 3.24 3.49
N LEU A 163 14.02 2.62 4.43
CA LEU A 163 12.87 1.78 4.10
C LEU A 163 11.64 2.66 3.90
N ASN A 164 11.13 2.69 2.68
CA ASN A 164 9.97 3.46 2.28
C ASN A 164 8.70 2.61 2.28
N ILE A 165 7.71 3.04 3.08
CA ILE A 165 6.38 2.45 3.16
C ILE A 165 5.39 3.50 2.69
N VAL A 166 4.58 3.17 1.70
CA VAL A 166 3.51 4.06 1.21
C VAL A 166 2.20 3.31 1.17
N ALA A 167 1.18 3.85 1.80
CA ALA A 167 -0.19 3.38 1.69
C ALA A 167 -1.07 4.44 1.01
N THR A 168 -1.80 4.04 -0.02
CA THR A 168 -2.63 4.95 -0.83
C THR A 168 -4.06 4.45 -0.86
N ALA A 169 -4.99 5.28 -0.39
CA ALA A 169 -6.41 4.97 -0.32
C ALA A 169 -7.10 5.11 -1.67
N SER A 170 -7.87 4.09 -2.05
CA SER A 170 -8.90 4.18 -3.09
C SER A 170 -10.26 4.54 -2.49
N VAL A 171 -10.50 4.20 -1.21
CA VAL A 171 -11.67 4.60 -0.44
C VAL A 171 -11.27 5.08 0.96
N ASN A 172 -11.73 6.28 1.32
CA ASN A 172 -11.44 6.96 2.59
C ASN A 172 -9.94 7.16 2.86
N ASN A 173 -9.38 6.58 3.92
CA ASN A 173 -7.99 6.78 4.35
C ASN A 173 -7.28 5.45 4.57
N ALA A 174 -6.03 5.38 4.13
CA ALA A 174 -5.09 4.35 4.54
C ALA A 174 -4.70 4.56 6.01
N LYS A 175 -4.29 3.48 6.68
CA LYS A 175 -3.86 3.54 8.08
C LYS A 175 -2.86 2.45 8.45
N PHE A 176 -2.06 2.74 9.47
CA PHE A 176 -1.25 1.76 10.19
C PHE A 176 -1.46 1.93 11.70
N CYS A 177 -1.46 0.82 12.42
CA CYS A 177 -1.50 0.80 13.89
C CYS A 177 -0.09 0.63 14.46
N ALA A 178 0.71 -0.27 13.89
CA ALA A 178 2.13 -0.38 14.21
C ALA A 178 2.95 -0.91 13.03
N ILE A 179 4.26 -0.68 13.06
CA ILE A 179 5.21 -1.15 12.04
C ILE A 179 6.40 -1.79 12.77
N GLU A 180 6.73 -3.02 12.41
CA GLU A 180 7.95 -3.71 12.85
C GLU A 180 8.83 -4.05 11.65
N ILE A 181 10.13 -3.78 11.76
CA ILE A 181 11.15 -4.06 10.77
C ILE A 181 12.24 -4.86 11.47
N THR A 182 12.42 -6.12 11.07
CA THR A 182 13.44 -7.01 11.64
C THR A 182 14.41 -7.47 10.55
N PRO A 183 15.72 -7.53 10.81
CA PRO A 183 16.67 -8.07 9.84
C PRO A 183 16.31 -9.50 9.44
N ASN A 184 16.23 -9.77 8.14
CA ASN A 184 16.04 -11.11 7.62
C ASN A 184 17.42 -11.68 7.27
N SER A 185 17.94 -12.58 8.12
CA SER A 185 19.28 -13.17 7.93
C SER A 185 19.30 -14.33 6.92
N GLY A 186 18.17 -14.65 6.27
CA GLY A 186 18.10 -15.66 5.22
C GLY A 186 18.59 -15.12 3.87
N THR A 187 19.32 -15.95 3.12
CA THR A 187 19.56 -15.76 1.67
C THR A 187 18.25 -15.35 0.98
N PRO A 188 18.23 -14.33 0.10
CA PRO A 188 16.99 -13.84 -0.49
C PRO A 188 16.23 -15.00 -1.13
N THR A 189 15.13 -15.39 -0.51
CA THR A 189 14.17 -16.30 -1.13
C THR A 189 13.41 -15.46 -2.15
N PRO A 190 13.29 -15.89 -3.42
CA PRO A 190 12.58 -15.11 -4.42
C PRO A 190 11.17 -14.78 -3.92
N THR A 191 10.86 -13.48 -3.87
CA THR A 191 9.53 -13.00 -3.54
C THR A 191 8.52 -13.64 -4.49
N PRO A 192 7.46 -14.29 -4.00
CA PRO A 192 6.38 -14.73 -4.88
C PRO A 192 5.82 -13.48 -5.57
N SER A 193 6.00 -13.41 -6.90
CA SER A 193 5.28 -12.46 -7.72
C SER A 193 3.80 -12.72 -7.51
N VAL A 194 3.06 -11.72 -7.02
CA VAL A 194 1.61 -11.79 -6.96
C VAL A 194 1.11 -12.00 -8.39
N THR A 195 0.68 -13.23 -8.67
CA THR A 195 -0.10 -13.48 -9.87
C THR A 195 -1.37 -12.64 -9.71
N PRO A 196 -1.70 -11.73 -10.64
CA PRO A 196 -2.89 -10.90 -10.50
C PRO A 196 -4.07 -11.83 -10.27
N THR A 197 -4.72 -11.68 -9.11
CA THR A 197 -5.99 -12.36 -8.84
C THR A 197 -6.91 -12.05 -10.01
N PRO A 198 -7.46 -13.05 -10.72
CA PRO A 198 -8.32 -12.78 -11.86
C PRO A 198 -9.45 -11.87 -11.38
N THR A 199 -9.58 -10.71 -12.03
CA THR A 199 -10.72 -9.82 -11.83
C THR A 199 -11.99 -10.68 -11.93
N PRO A 200 -12.91 -10.62 -10.95
CA PRO A 200 -14.15 -11.38 -11.04
C PRO A 200 -14.81 -11.04 -12.37
N THR A 201 -14.85 -12.05 -13.26
CA THR A 201 -15.55 -11.92 -14.52
C THR A 201 -17.01 -11.68 -14.16
N ALA A 202 -17.59 -10.58 -14.65
CA ALA A 202 -18.99 -10.26 -14.41
C ALA A 202 -19.82 -11.51 -14.71
N THR A 203 -20.50 -12.04 -13.69
CA THR A 203 -21.47 -13.13 -13.87
C THR A 203 -22.43 -12.68 -14.97
N PRO A 204 -22.61 -13.44 -16.07
CA PRO A 204 -23.53 -13.04 -17.11
C PRO A 204 -24.90 -12.82 -16.48
N THR A 205 -25.41 -11.59 -16.59
CA THR A 205 -26.78 -11.26 -16.20
C THR A 205 -27.70 -12.28 -16.86
N PRO A 206 -28.56 -13.00 -16.10
CA PRO A 206 -29.45 -13.98 -16.70
C PRO A 206 -30.25 -13.31 -17.81
N THR A 207 -30.13 -13.84 -19.02
CA THR A 207 -30.95 -13.42 -20.16
C THR A 207 -32.41 -13.57 -19.74
N PRO A 208 -33.26 -12.53 -19.90
CA PRO A 208 -34.67 -12.65 -19.53
C PRO A 208 -35.28 -13.84 -20.27
N THR A 209 -35.81 -14.80 -19.51
CA THR A 209 -36.57 -15.92 -20.05
C THR A 209 -37.68 -15.36 -20.93
N PRO A 210 -37.81 -15.78 -22.21
CA PRO A 210 -38.87 -15.30 -23.07
C PRO A 210 -40.21 -15.58 -22.40
N THR A 211 -40.96 -14.51 -22.11
CA THR A 211 -42.32 -14.61 -21.60
C THR A 211 -43.15 -15.34 -22.66
N ALA A 212 -43.77 -16.46 -22.28
CA ALA A 212 -44.63 -17.22 -23.17
C ALA A 212 -45.66 -16.28 -23.83
N THR A 213 -45.66 -16.22 -25.16
CA THR A 213 -46.69 -15.52 -25.92
C THR A 213 -48.05 -16.12 -25.54
N PRO A 214 -49.04 -15.32 -25.11
CA PRO A 214 -50.35 -15.86 -24.77
C PRO A 214 -50.91 -16.60 -25.98
N THR A 215 -51.30 -17.86 -25.77
CA THR A 215 -51.98 -18.67 -26.78
C THR A 215 -53.32 -17.98 -27.09
N PRO A 216 -53.68 -17.74 -28.37
CA PRO A 216 -54.95 -17.11 -28.70
C PRO A 216 -56.10 -17.95 -28.14
N THR A 217 -56.91 -17.33 -27.28
CA THR A 217 -58.14 -17.93 -26.76
C THR A 217 -59.06 -18.24 -27.96
N PRO A 218 -59.58 -19.47 -28.09
CA PRO A 218 -60.50 -19.80 -29.18
C PRO A 218 -61.72 -18.87 -29.11
N SER A 219 -62.00 -18.20 -30.23
CA SER A 219 -63.17 -17.35 -30.40
C SER A 219 -64.43 -18.21 -30.27
N ALA A 220 -65.38 -17.78 -29.45
CA ALA A 220 -66.62 -18.50 -29.22
C ALA A 220 -67.37 -18.72 -30.55
N THR A 221 -67.73 -19.97 -30.83
CA THR A 221 -68.60 -20.34 -31.94
C THR A 221 -69.92 -19.55 -31.82
N PRO A 222 -70.39 -18.86 -32.89
CA PRO A 222 -71.63 -18.12 -32.81
C PRO A 222 -72.80 -19.07 -32.54
N THR A 223 -73.54 -18.78 -31.46
CA THR A 223 -74.80 -19.46 -31.12
C THR A 223 -75.81 -19.22 -32.25
N PRO A 224 -76.50 -20.26 -32.76
CA PRO A 224 -77.50 -20.08 -33.80
C PRO A 224 -78.64 -19.18 -33.29
N THR A 225 -78.92 -18.11 -34.04
CA THR A 225 -80.03 -17.20 -33.80
C THR A 225 -81.36 -17.95 -33.96
N ALA A 226 -82.22 -17.91 -32.94
CA ALA A 226 -83.55 -18.50 -33.02
C ALA A 226 -84.37 -17.85 -34.13
N THR A 227 -84.98 -18.68 -34.98
CA THR A 227 -85.92 -18.26 -36.02
C THR A 227 -87.15 -17.61 -35.37
N PRO A 228 -87.59 -16.41 -35.80
CA PRO A 228 -88.77 -15.77 -35.23
C PRO A 228 -90.01 -16.63 -35.48
N THR A 229 -90.78 -16.85 -34.41
CA THR A 229 -92.09 -17.52 -34.47
C THR A 229 -93.10 -16.58 -35.15
N PRO A 230 -93.89 -17.05 -36.13
CA PRO A 230 -94.88 -16.19 -36.79
C PRO A 230 -95.97 -15.76 -35.79
N THR A 231 -96.24 -14.45 -35.75
CA THR A 231 -97.32 -13.84 -34.97
C THR A 231 -98.68 -14.29 -35.51
N PRO A 232 -99.61 -14.80 -34.67
CA PRO A 232 -100.94 -15.15 -35.13
C PRO A 232 -101.74 -13.92 -35.54
N THR A 233 -102.35 -13.98 -36.73
CA THR A 233 -103.25 -12.98 -37.29
C THR A 233 -104.55 -12.91 -36.46
N ALA A 234 -104.93 -11.71 -36.02
CA ALA A 234 -106.19 -11.49 -35.31
C ALA A 234 -107.39 -11.81 -36.21
N THR A 235 -108.35 -12.54 -35.65
CA THR A 235 -109.64 -12.85 -36.27
C THR A 235 -110.58 -11.64 -36.14
N PRO A 236 -111.23 -11.16 -37.22
CA PRO A 236 -112.20 -10.07 -37.11
C PRO A 236 -113.52 -10.54 -36.48
N THR A 237 -114.00 -9.74 -35.52
CA THR A 237 -115.33 -9.90 -34.89
C THR A 237 -116.44 -9.43 -35.83
N PRO A 238 -117.49 -10.22 -36.09
CA PRO A 238 -118.66 -9.75 -36.84
C PRO A 238 -119.58 -8.87 -35.99
N THR A 239 -120.26 -7.97 -36.69
CA THR A 239 -121.09 -6.83 -36.26
C THR A 239 -122.25 -7.15 -35.33
#